data_AF-A0A0A7PGV5-F1
#
_entry.id   AF-A0A0A7PGV5-F1
#
_cell.length_a   1.000
_cell.length_b   1.000
_cell.length_c   1.000
_cell.angle_alpha   90.00
_cell.angle_beta   90.00
_cell.angle_gamma   90.00
#
_symmetry.space_group_name_H-M   'P 1'
#
loop_
_entity.id
_entity.type
_entity.pdbx_description
1 polymer ?
#
loop_
_entity_poly.entity_id
_entity_poly.type
_entity_poly.pdbx_seq_one_letter_code
_entity_poly.pdbx_strand_id
1 'polypeptide(L)'
;MTTDINTIAAELEAAKADLAQWERLTSAADRLKALTVSFDQARIAQAKADEAAAKEAAEARFKGLTNIRVTSSGGGGVLSQQFLIRWTAPVYDMYSMAAVPQPHERPGFETIPDNVLAFLIERHPEEIPAAIMALAPGDPAAAMSEYFRARQRGYVKGTAAE
;
A
#
# COMPACT_ATOMS: atom_id res chain seq x y z
N MET A 1 -78.43 -14.63 -11.07
CA MET A 1 -77.15 -14.26 -11.72
C MET A 1 -76.55 -15.54 -12.27
N THR A 2 -76.75 -15.81 -13.55
CA THR A 2 -76.25 -17.01 -14.23
C THR A 2 -74.85 -16.67 -14.71
N THR A 3 -73.83 -17.21 -14.05
CA THR A 3 -72.45 -17.06 -14.48
C THR A 3 -72.28 -17.80 -15.81
N ASP A 4 -72.00 -17.06 -16.87
CA ASP A 4 -71.87 -17.60 -18.23
C ASP A 4 -70.58 -18.45 -18.34
N ILE A 5 -70.64 -19.59 -19.02
CA ILE A 5 -69.52 -20.54 -19.13
C ILE A 5 -68.29 -19.88 -19.78
N ASN A 6 -68.52 -18.94 -20.71
CA ASN A 6 -67.47 -18.18 -21.35
C ASN A 6 -66.75 -17.25 -20.38
N THR A 7 -67.45 -16.71 -19.38
CA THR A 7 -66.87 -15.85 -18.35
C THR A 7 -65.97 -16.68 -17.41
N ILE A 8 -66.44 -17.87 -17.01
CA ILE A 8 -65.65 -18.80 -16.19
C ILE A 8 -64.40 -19.28 -16.94
N ALA A 9 -64.51 -19.54 -18.24
CA ALA A 9 -63.37 -19.93 -19.07
C ALA A 9 -62.31 -18.82 -19.18
N ALA A 10 -62.73 -17.56 -19.34
CA ALA A 10 -61.83 -16.41 -19.38
C ALA A 10 -61.15 -16.16 -18.01
N GLU A 11 -61.89 -16.27 -16.90
CA GLU A 11 -61.34 -16.16 -15.54
C GLU A 11 -60.33 -17.28 -15.25
N LEU A 12 -60.57 -18.49 -15.74
CA LEU A 12 -59.67 -19.63 -15.58
C LEU A 12 -58.37 -19.47 -16.36
N GLU A 13 -58.41 -18.93 -17.58
CA GLU A 13 -57.19 -18.60 -18.34
C GLU A 13 -56.41 -17.44 -17.72
N ALA A 14 -57.09 -16.42 -17.20
CA ALA A 14 -56.45 -15.34 -16.44
C ALA A 14 -55.74 -15.87 -15.18
N ALA A 15 -56.41 -16.74 -14.40
CA ALA A 15 -55.82 -17.35 -13.21
C ALA A 15 -54.60 -18.23 -13.52
N LYS A 16 -54.59 -18.95 -14.66
CA LYS A 16 -53.42 -19.71 -15.13
C LYS A 16 -52.26 -18.79 -15.48
N ALA A 17 -52.52 -17.66 -16.13
CA ALA A 17 -51.50 -16.69 -16.49
C ALA A 17 -50.87 -16.05 -15.23
N ASP A 18 -51.71 -15.69 -14.24
CA ASP A 18 -51.27 -15.15 -12.96
C ASP A 18 -50.38 -16.15 -12.19
N LEU A 19 -50.75 -17.44 -12.20
CA LEU A 19 -49.96 -18.50 -11.56
C LEU A 19 -48.59 -18.67 -12.25
N ALA A 20 -48.56 -18.71 -13.58
CA ALA A 20 -47.31 -18.80 -14.34
C ALA A 20 -46.40 -17.57 -14.13
N GLN A 21 -47.00 -16.38 -13.99
CA GLN A 21 -46.28 -15.16 -13.66
C GLN A 21 -45.72 -15.21 -12.23
N TRP A 22 -46.51 -15.68 -11.27
CA TRP A 22 -46.08 -15.84 -9.88
C TRP A 22 -44.90 -16.81 -9.76
N GLU A 23 -44.96 -17.97 -10.44
CA GLU A 23 -43.87 -18.95 -10.47
C GLU A 23 -42.57 -18.38 -11.07
N ARG A 24 -42.67 -17.55 -12.12
CA ARG A 24 -41.51 -16.85 -12.68
C ARG A 24 -40.93 -15.83 -11.69
N LEU A 25 -41.78 -15.09 -10.98
CA LEU A 25 -41.34 -14.07 -10.03
C LEU A 25 -40.68 -14.70 -8.80
N THR A 26 -41.20 -15.81 -8.28
CA THR A 26 -40.55 -16.57 -7.19
C THR A 26 -39.20 -17.13 -7.64
N SER A 27 -39.14 -17.75 -8.82
CA SER A 27 -37.87 -18.22 -9.38
C SER A 27 -36.84 -17.09 -9.57
N ALA A 28 -37.28 -15.91 -10.03
CA ALA A 28 -36.43 -14.74 -10.16
C ALA A 28 -35.94 -14.21 -8.80
N ALA A 29 -36.80 -14.21 -7.78
CA ALA A 29 -36.44 -13.81 -6.42
C ALA A 29 -35.41 -14.75 -5.78
N ASP A 30 -35.55 -16.06 -6.00
CA ASP A 30 -34.59 -17.05 -5.51
C ASP A 30 -33.23 -16.92 -6.21
N ARG A 31 -33.24 -16.69 -7.54
CA ARG A 31 -32.02 -16.37 -8.29
C ARG A 31 -31.36 -15.09 -7.78
N LEU A 32 -32.12 -14.03 -7.53
CA LEU A 32 -31.59 -12.77 -7.00
C LEU A 32 -30.91 -12.98 -5.65
N LYS A 33 -31.53 -13.74 -4.73
CA LYS A 33 -30.91 -14.07 -3.43
C LYS A 33 -29.59 -14.83 -3.63
N ALA A 34 -29.59 -15.86 -4.48
CA ALA A 34 -28.39 -16.64 -4.77
C ALA A 34 -27.27 -15.79 -5.39
N LEU A 35 -27.60 -14.93 -6.36
CA LEU A 35 -26.64 -14.01 -6.99
C LEU A 35 -26.12 -12.96 -6.01
N THR A 36 -26.96 -12.48 -5.09
CA THR A 36 -26.52 -11.48 -4.09
C THR A 36 -25.48 -12.09 -3.15
N VAL A 37 -25.73 -13.32 -2.66
CA VAL A 37 -24.78 -14.04 -1.81
C VAL A 37 -23.46 -14.31 -2.54
N SER A 38 -23.52 -14.76 -3.79
CA SER A 38 -22.30 -15.02 -4.57
C SER A 38 -21.54 -13.73 -4.92
N PHE A 39 -22.25 -12.63 -5.19
CA PHE A 39 -21.67 -11.32 -5.43
C PHE A 39 -20.95 -10.78 -4.20
N ASP A 40 -21.56 -10.86 -3.01
CA ASP A 40 -20.91 -10.41 -1.77
C ASP A 40 -19.67 -11.24 -1.45
N GLN A 41 -19.72 -12.56 -1.65
CA GLN A 41 -18.56 -13.44 -1.48
C GLN A 41 -17.44 -13.09 -2.47
N ALA A 42 -17.77 -12.86 -3.75
CA ALA A 42 -16.82 -12.45 -4.76
C ALA A 42 -16.19 -11.09 -4.43
N ARG A 43 -16.98 -10.13 -3.94
CA ARG A 43 -16.49 -8.81 -3.51
C ARG A 43 -15.50 -8.91 -2.35
N ILE A 44 -15.81 -9.73 -1.35
CA ILE A 44 -14.90 -9.96 -0.21
C ILE A 44 -13.61 -10.64 -0.66
N ALA A 45 -13.71 -11.63 -1.55
CA ALA A 45 -12.53 -12.31 -2.10
C ALA A 45 -11.66 -11.35 -2.92
N GLN A 46 -12.28 -10.51 -3.75
CA GLN A 46 -11.58 -9.48 -4.52
C GLN A 46 -10.86 -8.49 -3.61
N ALA A 47 -11.54 -7.97 -2.59
CA ALA A 47 -10.92 -7.03 -1.65
C ALA A 47 -9.69 -7.64 -0.94
N LYS A 48 -9.75 -8.91 -0.56
CA LYS A 48 -8.60 -9.62 0.02
C LYS A 48 -7.48 -9.83 -0.99
N ALA A 49 -7.80 -10.13 -2.24
CA ALA A 49 -6.81 -10.27 -3.30
C ALA A 49 -6.11 -8.93 -3.59
N ASP A 50 -6.86 -7.83 -3.62
CA ASP A 50 -6.32 -6.49 -3.83
C ASP A 50 -5.42 -6.07 -2.65
N GLU A 51 -5.81 -6.38 -1.40
CA GLU A 51 -4.98 -6.12 -0.22
C GLU A 51 -3.69 -6.96 -0.23
N ALA A 52 -3.78 -8.24 -0.63
CA ALA A 52 -2.62 -9.12 -0.77
C ALA A 52 -1.67 -8.63 -1.86
N ALA A 53 -2.20 -8.24 -3.02
CA ALA A 53 -1.43 -7.68 -4.12
C ALA A 53 -0.76 -6.35 -3.73
N ALA A 54 -1.44 -5.50 -2.97
CA ALA A 54 -0.87 -4.26 -2.43
C ALA A 54 0.26 -4.54 -1.44
N LYS A 55 0.12 -5.54 -0.57
CA LYS A 55 1.19 -5.98 0.34
C LYS A 55 2.38 -6.57 -0.42
N GLU A 56 2.14 -7.44 -1.39
CA GLU A 56 3.21 -7.99 -2.23
C GLU A 56 3.95 -6.90 -3.01
N ALA A 57 3.23 -5.92 -3.57
CA ALA A 57 3.86 -4.77 -4.23
C ALA A 57 4.69 -3.92 -3.23
N ALA A 58 4.18 -3.73 -2.02
CA ALA A 58 4.88 -3.01 -0.95
C ALA A 58 6.11 -3.77 -0.42
N GLU A 59 6.15 -5.09 -0.52
CA GLU A 59 7.33 -5.90 -0.17
C GLU A 59 8.30 -6.05 -1.34
N ALA A 60 7.80 -6.12 -2.57
CA ALA A 60 8.61 -6.23 -3.78
C ALA A 60 9.58 -5.05 -3.93
N ARG A 61 9.21 -3.84 -3.51
CA ARG A 61 10.10 -2.66 -3.54
C ARG A 61 11.33 -2.79 -2.62
N PHE A 62 11.26 -3.64 -1.59
CA PHE A 62 12.37 -3.93 -0.66
C PHE A 62 13.13 -5.20 -1.02
N LYS A 63 12.71 -5.91 -2.07
CA LYS A 63 13.29 -7.20 -2.44
C LYS A 63 14.79 -7.09 -2.69
N GLY A 64 15.57 -7.85 -1.92
CA GLY A 64 17.03 -7.92 -2.03
C GLY A 64 17.78 -6.84 -1.25
N LEU A 65 17.10 -5.86 -0.65
CA LEU A 65 17.74 -4.90 0.25
C LEU A 65 17.98 -5.55 1.62
N THR A 66 19.21 -5.47 2.12
CA THR A 66 19.60 -6.02 3.43
C THR A 66 20.71 -5.18 4.08
N ASN A 67 20.97 -5.40 5.36
CA ASN A 67 22.11 -4.83 6.11
C ASN A 67 22.22 -3.30 6.00
N ILE A 68 21.10 -2.59 6.12
CA ILE A 68 21.15 -1.13 6.14
C ILE A 68 21.73 -0.65 7.47
N ARG A 69 22.66 0.31 7.41
CA ARG A 69 23.27 0.94 8.57
C ARG A 69 23.57 2.40 8.28
N VAL A 70 23.30 3.26 9.25
CA VAL A 70 23.69 4.67 9.18
C VAL A 70 24.76 4.94 10.20
N THR A 71 25.89 5.49 9.76
CA THR A 71 26.89 6.04 10.66
C THR A 71 26.91 7.55 10.56
N SER A 72 27.02 8.21 11.70
CA SER A 72 27.17 9.67 11.79
C SER A 72 28.60 10.03 12.18
N SER A 73 29.22 10.96 11.47
CA SER A 73 30.51 11.55 11.81
C SER A 73 30.40 13.08 11.87
N GLY A 74 31.26 13.70 12.69
CA GLY A 74 31.22 15.14 12.98
C GLY A 74 30.42 15.48 14.24
N GLY A 75 30.58 16.72 14.71
CA GLY A 75 29.94 17.26 15.93
C GLY A 75 29.08 18.48 15.64
N GLY A 76 28.06 18.71 16.46
CA GLY A 76 27.14 19.84 16.35
C GLY A 76 25.68 19.42 16.17
N GLY A 77 24.89 20.25 15.49
CA GLY A 77 23.48 19.99 15.21
C GLY A 77 23.27 18.96 14.09
N VAL A 78 22.04 18.47 13.94
CA VAL A 78 21.64 17.48 12.92
C VAL A 78 22.09 17.85 11.50
N LEU A 79 22.11 19.15 11.19
CA LEU A 79 22.48 19.68 9.87
C LEU A 79 24.01 19.78 9.65
N SER A 80 24.83 19.77 10.71
CA SER A 80 26.29 19.77 10.61
C SER A 80 26.90 18.37 10.70
N GLN A 81 26.08 17.36 10.98
CA GLN A 81 26.51 15.96 10.98
C GLN A 81 26.58 15.41 9.56
N GLN A 82 27.64 14.65 9.30
CA GLN A 82 27.78 13.89 8.07
C GLN A 82 27.24 12.48 8.31
N PHE A 83 26.28 12.06 7.50
CA PHE A 83 25.71 10.72 7.55
C PHE A 83 26.28 9.88 6.41
N LEU A 84 26.69 8.66 6.72
CA LEU A 84 27.12 7.67 5.76
C LEU A 84 26.16 6.49 5.84
N ILE A 85 25.46 6.22 4.74
CA ILE A 85 24.46 5.17 4.65
C ILE A 85 25.09 4.00 3.90
N ARG A 86 25.08 2.83 4.51
CA ARG A 86 25.54 1.57 3.94
C ARG A 86 24.36 0.62 3.82
N TRP A 87 24.25 -0.08 2.70
CA TRP A 87 23.25 -1.14 2.52
C TRP A 87 23.77 -2.21 1.55
N THR A 88 23.16 -3.37 1.53
CA THR A 88 23.42 -4.42 0.54
C THR A 88 22.25 -4.51 -0.43
N ALA A 89 22.52 -4.51 -1.72
CA ALA A 89 21.53 -4.69 -2.77
C ALA A 89 22.06 -5.64 -3.86
N PRO A 90 21.19 -6.38 -4.57
CA PRO A 90 21.60 -7.21 -5.69
C PRO A 90 22.06 -6.34 -6.86
N VAL A 91 23.27 -6.61 -7.35
CA VAL A 91 23.78 -6.06 -8.62
C VAL A 91 23.91 -7.21 -9.60
N TYR A 92 23.44 -7.00 -10.83
CA TYR A 92 23.59 -8.01 -11.88
C TYR A 92 25.05 -8.12 -12.28
N ASP A 93 25.65 -9.27 -12.04
CA ASP A 93 27.00 -9.59 -12.46
C ASP A 93 26.96 -10.30 -13.81
N MET A 94 27.56 -9.68 -14.82
CA MET A 94 27.60 -10.22 -16.19
C MET A 94 28.47 -11.49 -16.31
N TYR A 95 29.38 -11.73 -15.35
CA TYR A 95 30.24 -12.91 -15.38
C TYR A 95 29.55 -14.15 -14.83
N SER A 96 28.88 -14.04 -13.68
CA SER A 96 28.10 -15.14 -13.09
C SER A 96 26.68 -15.25 -13.65
N MET A 97 26.26 -14.30 -14.50
CA MET A 97 24.89 -14.15 -15.01
C MET A 97 23.82 -14.15 -13.91
N ALA A 98 24.20 -13.73 -12.70
CA ALA A 98 23.39 -13.80 -11.50
C ALA A 98 23.33 -12.44 -10.78
N ALA A 99 22.27 -12.25 -10.01
CA ALA A 99 22.13 -11.10 -9.13
C ALA A 99 22.89 -11.39 -7.83
N VAL A 100 24.06 -10.77 -7.66
CA VAL A 100 24.94 -10.99 -6.50
C VAL A 100 24.74 -9.84 -5.50
N PRO A 101 24.55 -10.12 -4.19
CA PRO A 101 24.48 -9.07 -3.17
C PRO A 101 25.80 -8.31 -3.09
N GLN A 102 25.77 -6.99 -3.33
CA GLN A 102 26.92 -6.12 -3.19
C GLN A 102 26.67 -5.01 -2.16
N PRO A 103 27.69 -4.61 -1.38
CA PRO A 103 27.59 -3.47 -0.48
C PRO A 103 27.61 -2.17 -1.29
N HIS A 104 26.71 -1.27 -0.94
CA HIS A 104 26.64 0.09 -1.43
C HIS A 104 26.86 1.05 -0.27
N GLU A 105 27.50 2.17 -0.56
CA GLU A 105 27.77 3.22 0.41
C GLU A 105 27.52 4.58 -0.24
N ARG A 106 26.77 5.45 0.46
CA ARG A 106 26.48 6.81 0.00
C ARG A 106 26.49 7.81 1.15
N PRO A 107 27.01 9.03 0.92
CA PRO A 107 26.93 10.11 1.89
C PRO A 107 25.58 10.81 1.82
N GLY A 108 24.87 10.82 2.95
CA GLY A 108 23.61 11.56 3.14
C GLY A 108 22.38 10.90 2.54
N PHE A 109 21.24 11.19 3.13
CA PHE A 109 19.95 10.58 2.79
C PHE A 109 19.34 11.04 1.47
N GLU A 110 19.85 12.10 0.84
CA GLU A 110 19.37 12.58 -0.47
C GLU A 110 19.97 11.80 -1.65
N THR A 111 21.07 11.07 -1.42
CA THR A 111 21.81 10.38 -2.49
C THR A 111 21.50 8.90 -2.56
N ILE A 112 20.69 8.39 -1.64
CA ILE A 112 20.20 7.01 -1.64
C ILE A 112 18.90 6.91 -2.45
N PRO A 113 18.63 5.76 -3.08
CA PRO A 113 17.35 5.52 -3.75
C PRO A 113 16.15 5.57 -2.78
N ASP A 114 14.98 6.00 -3.27
CA ASP A 114 13.75 6.13 -2.49
C ASP A 114 13.33 4.83 -1.79
N ASN A 115 13.53 3.68 -2.45
CA ASN A 115 13.21 2.38 -1.86
C ASN A 115 14.14 2.01 -0.69
N VAL A 116 15.41 2.46 -0.72
CA VAL A 116 16.37 2.28 0.39
C VAL A 116 16.00 3.20 1.55
N LEU A 117 15.60 4.45 1.26
CA LEU A 117 15.08 5.37 2.27
C LEU A 117 13.81 4.83 2.94
N ALA A 118 12.85 4.34 2.16
CA ALA A 118 11.65 3.70 2.67
C ALA A 118 11.97 2.44 3.48
N PHE A 119 12.97 1.65 3.06
CA PHE A 119 13.42 0.47 3.80
C PHE A 119 13.98 0.84 5.17
N LEU A 120 14.76 1.93 5.25
CA LEU A 120 15.25 2.48 6.52
C LEU A 120 14.09 2.88 7.44
N ILE A 121 13.14 3.65 6.92
CA ILE A 121 12.04 4.21 7.73
C ILE A 121 11.07 3.12 8.21
N GLU A 122 10.73 2.17 7.34
CA GLU A 122 9.67 1.19 7.62
C GLU A 122 10.17 -0.10 8.28
N ARG A 123 11.40 -0.55 7.99
CA ARG A 123 11.93 -1.84 8.47
C ARG A 123 13.06 -1.69 9.48
N HIS A 124 13.80 -0.59 9.45
CA HIS A 124 14.96 -0.35 10.31
C HIS A 124 14.98 1.05 10.96
N PRO A 125 13.88 1.49 11.61
CA PRO A 125 13.83 2.81 12.23
C PRO A 125 14.88 3.01 13.33
N GLU A 126 15.38 1.92 13.93
CA GLU A 126 16.47 1.91 14.92
C GLU A 126 17.82 2.37 14.36
N GLU A 127 18.02 2.25 13.05
CA GLU A 127 19.25 2.69 12.37
C GLU A 127 19.19 4.19 12.03
N ILE A 128 18.05 4.87 12.24
CA ILE A 128 17.95 6.32 12.05
C ILE A 128 18.70 7.01 13.20
N PRO A 129 19.65 7.90 12.91
CA PRO A 129 20.40 8.62 13.94
C PRO A 129 19.48 9.30 14.96
N ALA A 130 19.78 9.15 16.25
CA ALA A 130 18.98 9.70 17.35
C ALA A 130 18.76 11.22 17.22
N ALA A 131 19.74 11.94 16.66
CA ALA A 131 19.63 13.38 16.43
C ALA A 131 18.51 13.73 15.42
N ILE A 132 18.31 12.90 14.39
CA ILE A 132 17.19 13.04 13.44
C ILE A 132 15.89 12.59 14.12
N MET A 133 15.90 11.45 14.80
CA MET A 133 14.72 10.93 15.50
C MET A 133 14.17 11.91 16.55
N ALA A 134 15.03 12.74 17.15
CA ALA A 134 14.64 13.78 18.09
C ALA A 134 13.77 14.90 17.46
N LEU A 135 13.78 15.08 16.13
CA LEU A 135 12.94 16.06 15.44
C LEU A 135 11.45 15.70 15.51
N ALA A 136 11.13 14.40 15.51
CA ALA A 136 9.78 13.88 15.73
C ALA A 136 9.86 12.54 16.48
N PRO A 137 9.88 12.56 17.82
CA PRO A 137 10.06 11.36 18.61
C PRO A 137 8.94 10.34 18.37
N GLY A 138 9.31 9.10 18.03
CA GLY A 138 8.36 8.00 17.84
C GLY A 138 7.72 7.94 16.46
N ASP A 139 8.00 8.90 15.57
CA ASP A 139 7.58 8.87 14.16
C ASP A 139 8.79 9.03 13.23
N PRO A 140 9.41 7.90 12.81
CA PRO A 140 10.53 7.88 11.88
C PRO A 140 10.29 8.63 10.56
N ALA A 141 9.08 8.54 10.02
CA ALA A 141 8.73 9.16 8.75
C ALA A 141 8.62 10.69 8.90
N ALA A 142 7.97 11.15 9.97
CA ALA A 142 7.90 12.57 10.28
C ALA A 142 9.27 13.16 10.61
N ALA A 143 10.12 12.43 11.34
CA ALA A 143 11.47 12.85 11.70
C ALA A 143 12.35 13.07 10.46
N MET A 144 12.30 12.14 9.51
CA MET A 144 13.01 12.26 8.22
C MET A 144 12.45 13.39 7.37
N SER A 145 11.12 13.55 7.32
CA SER A 145 10.48 14.65 6.59
C SER A 145 10.90 16.02 7.13
N GLU A 146 10.91 16.19 8.45
CA GLU A 146 11.35 17.43 9.09
C GLU A 146 12.85 17.66 8.89
N TYR A 147 13.67 16.61 8.88
CA TYR A 147 15.09 16.70 8.50
C TYR A 147 15.29 17.22 7.08
N PHE A 148 14.61 16.64 6.08
CA PHE A 148 14.70 17.11 4.69
C PHE A 148 14.20 18.54 4.54
N ARG A 149 13.10 18.87 5.23
CA ARG A 149 12.53 20.23 5.26
C ARG A 149 13.48 21.24 5.89
N ALA A 150 14.13 20.89 7.01
CA ALA A 150 15.13 21.72 7.68
C ALA A 150 16.36 21.95 6.79
N ARG A 151 16.81 20.91 6.08
CA ARG A 151 17.91 20.98 5.12
C ARG A 151 17.58 21.85 3.91
N GLN A 152 16.38 21.70 3.33
CA GLN A 152 15.90 22.48 2.19
C GLN A 152 15.68 23.96 2.54
N ARG A 153 15.20 24.27 3.75
CA ARG A 153 14.99 25.64 4.26
C ARG A 153 16.25 26.31 4.79
N GLY A 154 17.35 25.58 4.90
CA GLY A 154 18.44 25.92 5.83
C GLY A 154 19.84 26.02 5.27
N TYR A 155 20.04 25.79 3.96
CA TYR A 155 21.01 26.55 3.15
C TYR A 155 20.50 27.98 2.88
N VAL A 156 19.70 28.56 3.79
CA VAL A 156 19.56 30.00 3.92
C VAL A 156 20.80 30.45 4.65
N LYS A 157 21.60 31.29 3.98
CA LYS A 157 22.66 32.12 4.59
C LYS A 157 22.34 32.34 6.06
N GLY A 158 23.28 32.02 6.94
CA GLY A 158 23.45 32.86 8.12
C GLY A 158 23.56 34.29 7.60
N THR A 159 22.47 35.04 7.69
CA THR A 159 22.53 36.49 7.61
C THR A 159 23.38 36.91 8.79
N ALA A 160 24.53 37.50 8.48
CA ALA A 160 25.37 38.18 9.45
C ALA A 160 24.55 39.17 10.31
N ALA A 161 24.84 39.16 11.61
CA ALA A 161 24.61 40.15 12.68
C ALA A 161 24.47 39.30 13.97
N GLU A 162 25.33 39.37 14.99
CA GLU A 162 26.14 40.46 15.53
C GLU A 162 27.35 39.86 16.30
#